data_AF-A0A0H3JBP0-F1
#
_entry.id   AF-A0A0H3JBP0-F1
#
_cell.length_a   1.000
_cell.length_b   1.000
_cell.length_c   1.000
_cell.angle_alpha   90.00
_cell.angle_beta   90.00
_cell.angle_gamma   90.00
#
_symmetry.space_group_name_H-M   'P 1'
#
loop_
_entity.id
_entity.type
_entity.pdbx_description
1 polymer ?
#
loop_
_entity_poly.entity_id
_entity_poly.type
_entity_poly.pdbx_seq_one_letter_code
_entity_poly.pdbx_strand_id
1 'polypeptide(L)' 'MHNHTYFEERVDKLAMLYMEKHYDISTMSVDEFVKAFNKTCNEIIDSIESSNNS' A
#
# COMPACT_ATOMS: atom_id res chain seq x y z
N MET A 1 19.98 -4.71 -9.87
CA MET A 1 18.50 -4.62 -9.76
C MET A 1 18.05 -5.08 -8.37
N HIS A 2 18.28 -4.31 -7.31
CA HIS A 2 17.89 -4.69 -5.93
C HIS A 2 17.16 -3.56 -5.15
N ASN A 3 17.10 -2.34 -5.69
CA ASN A 3 16.48 -1.20 -5.00
C ASN A 3 14.97 -1.10 -5.20
N HIS A 4 14.44 -1.53 -6.36
CA HIS A 4 13.00 -1.53 -6.62
C HIS A 4 12.26 -2.41 -5.61
N THR A 5 12.78 -3.63 -5.36
CA THR A 5 12.19 -4.58 -4.42
C THR A 5 12.16 -4.05 -2.98
N TYR A 6 13.19 -3.35 -2.51
CA TYR A 6 13.20 -2.85 -1.13
C TYR A 6 12.19 -1.72 -0.89
N PHE A 7 12.02 -0.81 -1.86
CA PHE A 7 11.02 0.24 -1.74
C PHE A 7 9.60 -0.35 -1.80
N GLU A 8 9.35 -1.23 -2.76
CA GLU A 8 8.08 -1.95 -2.91
C GLU A 8 7.72 -2.73 -1.64
N GLU A 9 8.66 -3.48 -1.06
CA GLU A 9 8.46 -4.19 0.21
C GLU A 9 8.08 -3.26 1.38
N ARG A 10 8.59 -2.02 1.40
CA ARG A 10 8.23 -1.04 2.43
C ARG A 10 6.84 -0.49 2.21
N VAL A 11 6.47 -0.23 0.95
CA VAL A 11 5.12 0.20 0.58
C VAL A 11 4.12 -0.90 0.95
N ASP A 12 4.40 -2.16 0.63
CA ASP A 12 3.54 -3.30 0.93
C ASP A 12 3.29 -3.44 2.44
N LYS A 13 4.35 -3.35 3.26
CA LYS A 13 4.24 -3.41 4.72
C LYS A 13 3.40 -2.27 5.29
N LEU A 14 3.56 -1.07 4.76
CA LEU A 14 2.78 0.10 5.18
C LEU A 14 1.31 -0.04 4.77
N ALA A 15 1.04 -0.52 3.55
CA ALA A 15 -0.30 -0.76 3.06
C ALA A 15 -1.01 -1.82 3.89
N MET A 16 -0.35 -2.95 4.19
CA MET A 16 -0.91 -3.97 5.09
C MET A 16 -1.24 -3.40 6.48
N LEU A 17 -0.31 -2.66 7.09
CA LEU A 17 -0.51 -2.06 8.41
C LEU A 17 -1.67 -1.05 8.42
N TYR A 18 -1.81 -0.26 7.36
CA TYR A 18 -2.91 0.67 7.20
C TYR A 18 -4.24 -0.09 7.07
N MET A 19 -4.26 -1.10 6.21
CA MET A 19 -5.46 -1.89 5.98
C MET A 19 -5.94 -2.61 7.24
N GLU A 20 -5.03 -3.19 8.02
CA GLU A 20 -5.34 -3.90 9.27
C GLU A 20 -6.09 -3.00 10.28
N LYS A 21 -5.81 -1.70 10.26
CA LYS A 21 -6.40 -0.74 11.20
C LYS A 21 -7.66 -0.04 10.70
N HIS A 22 -7.80 0.08 9.38
CA HIS A 22 -8.82 0.95 8.78
C HIS A 22 -9.87 0.19 7.97
N TYR A 23 -9.66 -1.10 7.71
CA TYR A 23 -10.58 -1.94 6.96
C TYR A 23 -10.93 -3.18 7.76
N ASP A 24 -12.16 -3.65 7.60
CA ASP A 24 -12.54 -4.99 8.04
C ASP A 24 -12.10 -6.02 6.98
N ILE A 25 -10.82 -6.38 7.01
CA ILE A 25 -10.23 -7.34 6.05
C ILE A 25 -10.94 -8.70 6.13
N SER A 26 -11.45 -9.07 7.32
CA SER A 26 -12.04 -10.38 7.56
C SER A 26 -13.34 -10.63 6.77
N THR A 27 -14.01 -9.56 6.37
CA THR A 27 -15.26 -9.62 5.61
C THR A 27 -15.08 -9.37 4.11
N MET A 28 -13.87 -9.05 3.67
CA MET A 28 -13.57 -8.82 2.26
C MET A 28 -13.40 -10.13 1.49
N SER A 29 -13.90 -10.14 0.26
CA SER A 29 -13.44 -11.12 -0.72
C SER A 29 -11.97 -10.87 -1.09
N VAL A 30 -11.30 -11.89 -1.62
CA VAL A 30 -9.92 -11.78 -2.10
C VAL A 30 -9.78 -10.66 -3.15
N ASP A 31 -10.74 -10.55 -4.07
CA ASP A 31 -10.73 -9.53 -5.12
C ASP A 31 -10.86 -8.11 -4.56
N GLU A 32 -11.72 -7.91 -3.56
CA GLU A 32 -11.86 -6.63 -2.88
C GLU A 32 -10.60 -6.28 -2.09
N PHE A 33 -10.02 -7.25 -1.40
CA PHE A 33 -8.75 -7.09 -0.69
C PHE A 33 -7.64 -6.63 -1.64
N VAL A 34 -7.45 -7.32 -2.77
CA VAL A 34 -6.41 -6.98 -3.75
C VAL A 34 -6.61 -5.57 -4.33
N LYS A 35 -7.87 -5.20 -4.63
CA LYS A 35 -8.18 -3.84 -5.12
C LYS A 35 -7.90 -2.77 -4.07
N ALA A 36 -8.30 -3.00 -2.83
CA ALA A 36 -8.06 -2.07 -1.72
C ALA A 36 -6.56 -1.93 -1.44
N PHE A 37 -5.83 -3.04 -1.41
CA PHE A 37 -4.38 -3.08 -1.22
C PHE A 37 -3.64 -2.28 -2.28
N ASN A 38 -3.90 -2.57 -3.56
CA ASN A 38 -3.27 -1.85 -4.67
C ASN A 38 -3.57 -0.35 -4.65
N LYS A 39 -4.81 0.02 -4.30
CA LYS A 39 -5.21 1.42 -4.14
C LYS A 39 -4.40 2.10 -3.03
N THR A 40 -4.29 1.46 -1.87
CA THR A 40 -3.51 1.97 -0.74
C THR A 40 -2.02 2.08 -1.06
N CYS A 41 -1.44 1.10 -1.77
CA CYS A 41 -0.04 1.20 -2.21
C CYS A 41 0.18 2.41 -3.12
N ASN A 42 -0.70 2.65 -4.09
CA ASN A 42 -0.61 3.81 -4.97
C ASN A 42 -0.73 5.13 -4.21
N GLU A 43 -1.67 5.23 -3.26
CA GLU A 43 -1.82 6.43 -2.42
C GLU A 43 -0.57 6.72 -1.57
N ILE A 44 0.09 5.67 -1.05
CA ILE A 44 1.36 5.80 -0.33
C ILE A 44 2.46 6.32 -1.25
N ILE A 45 2.59 5.76 -2.46
CA ILE A 45 3.59 6.19 -3.45
C ILE A 45 3.35 7.65 -3.85
N ASP A 46 2.11 8.01 -4.22
CA ASP A 46 1.73 9.37 -4.59
C ASP A 46 2.04 10.37 -3.48
N SER A 47 1.79 10.00 -2.21
CA SER A 47 2.12 10.84 -1.05
C SER A 47 3.63 11.03 -0.88
N ILE A 48 4.44 9.99 -1.11
CA ILE A 48 5.90 10.06 -1.01
C ILE A 48 6.46 10.94 -2.14
N GLU A 49 5.98 10.74 -3.37
CA GLU A 49 6.42 11.51 -4.54
C GLU A 49 6.01 12.99 -4.44
N SER A 50 4.80 13.27 -3.95
CA SER A 50 4.34 14.64 -3.69
C SER A 50 5.18 15.35 -2.64
N SER A 51 5.68 14.61 -1.64
CA SER A 51 6.58 15.14 -0.61
C SER A 51 7.99 15.44 -1.12
N ASN A 52 8.43 14.82 -2.21
CA ASN A 52 9.77 15.02 -2.78
C ASN A 52 9.83 16.19 -3.79
N ASN A 53 8.68 16.68 -4.26
CA ASN A 53 8.56 17.81 -5.20
C ASN A 53 8.21 19.14 -4.50
N SER A 54 8.22 19.18 -3.16
CA SER A 54 7.98 20.36 -2.33
C SER A 54 9.28 20.80 -1.64
#